data_AF-A0A248LND6-F1
#
_entry.id   AF-A0A248LND6-F1
#
_cell.length_a   1.000
_cell.length_b   1.000
_cell.length_c   1.000
_cell.angle_alpha   90.00
_cell.angle_beta   90.00
_cell.angle_gamma   90.00
#
_symmetry.space_group_name_H-M   'P 1'
#
loop_
_entity.id
_entity.type
_entity.pdbx_description
1 polymer ?
#
loop_
_entity_poly.entity_id
_entity_poly.type
_entity_poly.pdbx_seq_one_letter_code
_entity_poly.pdbx_strand_id
1 'polypeptide(L)'
;MKLKCPACGASASLDILLSHDGAREAVMLALRLPAPMGKKLVQYLALFRPVKRDLSFDRLARLLEELLPDIERAQVDHDGRTWPAPQTYWQQAIDTVLAARDAGRLTLPLKSHGYLYSVLAGLASSAEGRAEQQHEQRRQRGDGWRYGGGLTPVTSALPRDSPGTDKPPRAPHAKPHQGPTEKRKIRMTTDHTIPEGYKRDARGSLIPVDRIKPIDLARDELVREIVARAKGVNECLAEFKARSFEDIGAFVELSAERYGARLGGTKGNVNLVSFDGRYKVQRANQDTLTFDEGLQAAKALIDECVHEWTEGARSELRALINDAFNVDKAGNISTGRILGLRRLDITDEKWLRAMEALNDSIRVQCSKSYIRVYERVGDSDQYRPISLDIAGV
;
A
#
# COMPACT_ATOMS: atom_id res chain seq x y z
N MET A 1 1.90 12.90 0.09
CA MET A 1 0.82 12.95 1.13
C MET A 1 1.08 11.85 2.17
N LYS A 2 0.55 11.90 3.40
CA LYS A 2 0.68 10.78 4.35
C LYS A 2 -0.65 10.00 4.43
N LEU A 3 -0.61 8.70 4.14
CA LEU A 3 -1.73 7.79 4.34
C LEU A 3 -1.59 7.13 5.71
N LYS A 4 -2.70 7.03 6.45
CA LYS A 4 -2.79 6.18 7.64
C LYS A 4 -3.58 4.93 7.31
N CYS A 5 -3.00 3.76 7.54
CA CYS A 5 -3.67 2.49 7.35
C CYS A 5 -4.84 2.38 8.34
N PRO A 6 -6.09 2.21 7.87
CA PRO A 6 -7.25 2.07 8.76
C PRO A 6 -7.29 0.72 9.49
N ALA A 7 -6.45 -0.24 9.09
CA ALA A 7 -6.38 -1.56 9.71
C ALA A 7 -5.32 -1.67 10.82
N CYS A 8 -4.20 -0.93 10.73
CA CYS A 8 -3.10 -1.02 11.71
C CYS A 8 -2.54 0.33 12.19
N GLY A 9 -3.07 1.45 11.71
CA GLY A 9 -2.63 2.79 12.11
C GLY A 9 -1.29 3.24 11.53
N ALA A 10 -0.59 2.38 10.76
CA ALA A 10 0.70 2.70 10.15
C ALA A 10 0.58 3.94 9.25
N SER A 11 1.43 4.93 9.47
CA SER A 11 1.50 6.12 8.63
C SER A 11 2.63 5.98 7.62
N ALA A 12 2.29 5.86 6.35
CA ALA A 12 3.25 5.83 5.25
C ALA A 12 3.10 7.08 4.38
N SER A 13 4.18 7.54 3.76
CA SER A 13 4.01 8.51 2.68
C SER A 13 3.38 7.80 1.49
N LEU A 14 2.39 8.43 0.87
CA LEU A 14 1.72 7.97 -0.35
C LEU A 14 2.76 7.73 -1.45
N ASP A 15 3.78 8.58 -1.52
CA ASP A 15 4.88 8.50 -2.46
C ASP A 15 5.70 7.21 -2.26
N ILE A 16 5.97 6.80 -1.01
CA ILE A 16 6.61 5.50 -0.67
C ILE A 16 5.72 4.31 -1.03
N LEU A 17 4.40 4.47 -0.87
CA LEU A 17 3.44 3.42 -1.21
C LEU A 17 3.34 3.21 -2.73
N LEU A 18 3.36 4.30 -3.52
CA LEU A 18 3.27 4.23 -4.98
C LEU A 18 4.58 3.82 -5.66
N SER A 19 5.73 4.06 -5.01
CA SER A 19 7.05 3.64 -5.51
C SER A 19 7.36 2.16 -5.24
N HIS A 20 6.50 1.44 -4.51
CA HIS A 20 6.61 0.00 -4.33
C HIS A 20 5.69 -0.72 -5.32
N ASP A 21 6.25 -1.51 -6.25
CA ASP A 21 5.49 -2.18 -7.32
C ASP A 21 4.30 -3.01 -6.81
N GLY A 22 4.51 -3.85 -5.79
CA GLY A 22 3.42 -4.65 -5.21
C GLY A 22 2.32 -3.82 -4.51
N ALA A 23 2.64 -2.63 -4.03
CA ALA A 23 1.66 -1.74 -3.39
C ALA A 23 0.89 -0.93 -4.44
N ARG A 24 1.57 -0.51 -5.51
CA ARG A 24 0.94 0.09 -6.71
C ARG A 24 -0.06 -0.86 -7.35
N GLU A 25 0.31 -2.12 -7.57
CA GLU A 25 -0.61 -3.15 -8.08
C GLU A 25 -1.81 -3.37 -7.15
N ALA A 26 -1.58 -3.55 -5.84
CA ALA A 26 -2.65 -3.71 -4.87
C ALA A 26 -3.63 -2.51 -4.84
N VAL A 27 -3.11 -1.29 -5.01
CA VAL A 27 -3.94 -0.07 -5.12
C VAL A 27 -4.72 -0.04 -6.44
N MET A 28 -4.08 -0.38 -7.56
CA MET A 28 -4.74 -0.44 -8.87
C MET A 28 -5.86 -1.48 -8.89
N LEU A 29 -5.67 -2.63 -8.25
CA LEU A 29 -6.70 -3.66 -8.07
C LEU A 29 -7.83 -3.16 -7.16
N ALA A 30 -7.50 -2.48 -6.05
CA ALA A 30 -8.50 -1.93 -5.13
C ALA A 30 -9.38 -0.85 -5.77
N LEU A 31 -8.83 -0.04 -6.70
CA LEU A 31 -9.56 1.00 -7.43
C LEU A 31 -10.57 0.46 -8.45
N ARG A 32 -10.49 -0.82 -8.83
CA ARG A 32 -11.49 -1.47 -9.70
C ARG A 32 -12.79 -1.82 -8.96
N LEU A 33 -12.82 -1.74 -7.63
CA LEU A 33 -13.97 -2.10 -6.81
C LEU A 33 -14.79 -0.85 -6.42
N PRO A 34 -16.14 -0.93 -6.44
CA PRO A 34 -17.00 0.14 -5.95
C PRO A 34 -16.66 0.56 -4.50
N ALA A 35 -16.66 1.88 -4.23
CA ALA A 35 -16.12 2.51 -3.02
C ALA A 35 -16.49 1.88 -1.64
N PRO A 36 -17.73 1.41 -1.36
CA PRO A 36 -18.03 0.78 -0.08
C PRO A 36 -17.38 -0.60 0.10
N MET A 37 -17.06 -1.30 -1.00
CA MET A 37 -16.46 -2.64 -0.98
C MET A 37 -14.97 -2.58 -0.67
N GLY A 38 -14.23 -1.67 -1.31
CA GLY A 38 -12.77 -1.59 -1.17
C GLY A 38 -12.31 -1.43 0.28
N LYS A 39 -13.00 -0.58 1.07
CA LYS A 39 -12.68 -0.38 2.50
C LYS A 39 -12.87 -1.67 3.32
N LYS A 40 -13.98 -2.37 3.13
CA LYS A 40 -14.30 -3.62 3.85
C LYS A 40 -13.32 -4.73 3.46
N LEU A 41 -12.97 -4.82 2.18
CA LEU A 41 -12.01 -5.79 1.67
C LEU A 41 -10.61 -5.58 2.29
N VAL A 42 -10.13 -4.34 2.39
CA VAL A 42 -8.85 -4.05 3.04
C VAL A 42 -8.86 -4.45 4.53
N GLN A 43 -9.96 -4.21 5.24
CA GLN A 43 -10.12 -4.63 6.63
C GLN A 43 -10.13 -6.16 6.78
N TYR A 44 -10.76 -6.86 5.83
CA TYR A 44 -10.77 -8.32 5.77
C TYR A 44 -9.37 -8.89 5.48
N LEU A 45 -8.64 -8.34 4.51
CA LEU A 45 -7.30 -8.81 4.17
C LEU A 45 -6.30 -8.63 5.32
N ALA A 46 -6.51 -7.64 6.18
CA ALA A 46 -5.71 -7.48 7.40
C ALA A 46 -5.80 -8.67 8.36
N LEU A 47 -6.86 -9.50 8.29
CA LEU A 47 -7.02 -10.70 9.12
C LEU A 47 -5.99 -11.80 8.80
N PHE A 48 -5.30 -11.71 7.66
CA PHE A 48 -4.24 -12.63 7.25
C PHE A 48 -2.86 -12.22 7.79
N ARG A 49 -2.77 -11.11 8.53
CA ARG A 49 -1.51 -10.58 9.06
C ARG A 49 -0.96 -11.45 10.20
N PRO A 50 0.27 -11.97 10.09
CA PRO A 50 0.91 -12.71 11.17
C PRO A 50 1.19 -11.83 12.40
N VAL A 51 1.21 -12.43 13.60
CA VAL A 51 1.38 -11.70 14.88
C VAL A 51 2.72 -10.94 14.95
N LYS A 52 3.80 -11.51 14.38
CA LYS A 52 5.17 -10.98 14.52
C LYS A 52 5.66 -10.11 13.35
N ARG A 53 4.90 -10.00 12.25
CA ARG A 53 5.34 -9.30 11.04
C ARG A 53 4.19 -8.67 10.28
N ASP A 54 4.49 -7.61 9.54
CA ASP A 54 3.53 -7.01 8.63
C ASP A 54 3.19 -7.94 7.47
N LEU A 55 1.99 -7.77 6.92
CA LEU A 55 1.58 -8.43 5.70
C LEU A 55 2.36 -7.79 4.55
N SER A 56 3.21 -8.56 3.86
CA SER A 56 3.95 -8.04 2.70
C SER A 56 2.99 -7.70 1.57
N PHE A 57 3.34 -6.71 0.75
CA PHE A 57 2.53 -6.34 -0.41
C PHE A 57 2.41 -7.49 -1.43
N ASP A 58 3.44 -8.34 -1.60
CA ASP A 58 3.33 -9.54 -2.44
C ASP A 58 2.28 -10.53 -1.92
N ARG A 59 2.18 -10.68 -0.59
CA ARG A 59 1.17 -11.57 0.01
C ARG A 59 -0.21 -10.97 -0.12
N LEU A 60 -0.34 -9.65 0.05
CA LEU A 60 -1.59 -8.92 -0.15
C LEU A 60 -2.09 -9.03 -1.59
N ALA A 61 -1.20 -8.86 -2.58
CA ALA A 61 -1.53 -8.98 -4.00
C ALA A 61 -2.05 -10.39 -4.34
N ARG A 62 -1.38 -11.45 -3.88
CA ARG A 62 -1.85 -12.83 -4.08
C ARG A 62 -3.23 -13.09 -3.46
N LEU A 63 -3.50 -12.58 -2.26
CA LEU A 63 -4.82 -12.73 -1.63
C LEU A 63 -5.90 -11.96 -2.41
N LEU A 64 -5.57 -10.83 -3.03
CA LEU A 64 -6.49 -10.10 -3.91
C LEU A 64 -6.73 -10.85 -5.22
N GLU A 65 -5.69 -11.41 -5.84
CA GLU A 65 -5.80 -12.22 -7.06
C GLU A 65 -6.66 -13.48 -6.87
N GLU A 66 -6.67 -14.06 -5.66
CA GLU A 66 -7.56 -15.18 -5.31
C GLU A 66 -9.04 -14.75 -5.28
N LEU A 67 -9.35 -13.56 -4.78
CA LEU A 67 -10.72 -13.10 -4.57
C LEU A 67 -11.34 -12.39 -5.79
N LEU A 68 -10.53 -11.66 -6.55
CA LEU A 68 -11.02 -10.77 -7.59
C LEU A 68 -11.81 -11.48 -8.70
N PRO A 69 -11.38 -12.66 -9.22
CA PRO A 69 -12.13 -13.38 -10.24
C PRO A 69 -13.55 -13.77 -9.78
N ASP A 70 -13.70 -14.17 -8.51
CA ASP A 70 -15.00 -14.57 -7.95
C ASP A 70 -15.91 -13.36 -7.73
N ILE A 71 -15.34 -12.22 -7.32
CA ILE A 71 -16.05 -10.95 -7.20
C ILE A 71 -16.53 -10.45 -8.56
N GLU A 72 -15.66 -10.49 -9.58
CA GLU A 72 -15.97 -10.05 -10.95
C GLU A 72 -17.03 -10.94 -11.62
N ARG A 73 -16.97 -12.25 -11.40
CA ARG A 73 -17.97 -13.22 -11.89
C ARG A 73 -19.28 -13.18 -11.10
N ALA A 74 -19.31 -12.50 -9.95
CA ALA A 74 -20.42 -12.52 -9.00
C ALA A 74 -20.86 -13.94 -8.59
N GLN A 75 -19.89 -14.86 -8.49
CA GLN A 75 -20.10 -16.27 -8.18
C GLN A 75 -18.94 -16.80 -7.33
N VAL A 76 -19.21 -17.78 -6.47
CA VAL A 76 -18.17 -18.43 -5.65
C VAL A 76 -18.37 -19.94 -5.64
N ASP A 77 -17.28 -20.69 -5.77
CA ASP A 77 -17.28 -22.14 -5.64
C ASP A 77 -17.01 -22.54 -4.20
N HIS A 78 -17.96 -23.25 -3.58
CA HIS A 78 -17.82 -23.75 -2.21
C HIS A 78 -18.50 -25.11 -2.06
N ASP A 79 -17.79 -26.06 -1.44
CA ASP A 79 -18.24 -27.45 -1.24
C ASP A 79 -18.73 -28.14 -2.53
N GLY A 80 -18.06 -27.86 -3.66
CA GLY A 80 -18.35 -28.47 -4.95
C GLY A 80 -19.58 -27.92 -5.68
N ARG A 81 -20.19 -26.84 -5.17
CA ARG A 81 -21.30 -26.12 -5.82
C ARG A 81 -20.92 -24.66 -6.06
N THR A 82 -21.34 -24.13 -7.20
CA THR A 82 -21.24 -22.70 -7.53
C THR A 82 -22.44 -21.95 -6.97
N TRP A 83 -22.19 -20.92 -6.16
CA TRP A 83 -23.19 -20.10 -5.52
C TRP A 83 -23.25 -18.70 -6.14
N PRO A 84 -24.44 -18.10 -6.31
CA PRO A 84 -24.55 -16.70 -6.70
C PRO A 84 -24.04 -15.81 -5.56
N ALA A 85 -23.07 -14.96 -5.86
CA ALA A 85 -22.44 -14.05 -4.91
C ALA A 85 -22.42 -12.63 -5.49
N PRO A 86 -23.59 -11.97 -5.63
CA PRO A 86 -23.64 -10.56 -6.00
C PRO A 86 -22.89 -9.72 -4.99
N GLN A 87 -22.49 -8.51 -5.40
CA GLN A 87 -21.67 -7.62 -4.58
C GLN A 87 -22.25 -7.36 -3.17
N THR A 88 -23.57 -7.36 -3.03
CA THR A 88 -24.27 -7.21 -1.74
C THR A 88 -23.94 -8.34 -0.76
N TYR A 89 -23.81 -9.58 -1.24
CA TYR A 89 -23.48 -10.73 -0.39
C TYR A 89 -22.03 -10.67 0.07
N TRP A 90 -21.12 -10.21 -0.79
CA TRP A 90 -19.72 -9.96 -0.41
C TRP A 90 -19.60 -8.94 0.72
N GLN A 91 -20.36 -7.84 0.69
CA GLN A 91 -20.34 -6.86 1.77
C GLN A 91 -20.83 -7.46 3.09
N GLN A 92 -21.97 -8.17 3.04
CA GLN A 92 -22.57 -8.81 4.22
C GLN A 92 -21.67 -9.92 4.79
N ALA A 93 -21.04 -10.71 3.92
CA ALA A 93 -20.15 -11.79 4.32
C ALA A 93 -18.89 -11.23 4.98
N ILE A 94 -18.25 -10.22 4.40
CA ILE A 94 -17.10 -9.55 5.00
C ILE A 94 -17.47 -8.95 6.37
N ASP A 95 -18.63 -8.29 6.49
CA ASP A 95 -19.09 -7.74 7.76
C ASP A 95 -19.30 -8.82 8.82
N THR A 96 -19.85 -9.97 8.42
CA THR A 96 -20.04 -11.13 9.31
C THR A 96 -18.69 -11.65 9.81
N VAL A 97 -17.69 -11.76 8.94
CA VAL A 97 -16.33 -12.19 9.32
C VAL A 97 -15.67 -11.17 10.25
N LEU A 98 -15.79 -9.87 9.97
CA LEU A 98 -15.24 -8.82 10.82
C LEU A 98 -15.90 -8.80 12.21
N ALA A 99 -17.22 -8.98 12.28
CA ALA A 99 -17.94 -9.12 13.55
C ALA A 99 -17.50 -10.37 14.33
N ALA A 100 -17.23 -11.49 13.64
CA ALA A 100 -16.71 -12.71 14.27
C ALA A 100 -15.30 -12.49 14.88
N ARG A 101 -14.47 -11.64 14.26
CA ARG A 101 -13.19 -11.21 14.85
C ARG A 101 -13.44 -10.43 16.13
N ASP A 102 -14.30 -9.42 16.08
CA ASP A 102 -14.54 -8.53 17.22
C ASP A 102 -15.16 -9.27 18.42
N ALA A 103 -15.90 -10.35 18.15
CA ALA A 103 -16.41 -11.28 19.15
C ALA A 103 -15.39 -12.34 19.63
N GLY A 104 -14.13 -12.31 19.16
CA GLY A 104 -13.07 -13.25 19.55
C GLY A 104 -13.26 -14.69 19.07
N ARG A 105 -14.13 -14.94 18.08
CA ARG A 105 -14.47 -16.29 17.57
C ARG A 105 -13.55 -16.78 16.47
N LEU A 106 -12.67 -15.92 15.97
CA LEU A 106 -11.72 -16.26 14.91
C LEU A 106 -10.32 -16.51 15.45
N THR A 107 -9.70 -17.59 14.99
CA THR A 107 -8.26 -17.81 15.17
C THR A 107 -7.50 -17.05 14.09
N LEU A 108 -6.74 -16.03 14.50
CA LEU A 108 -5.89 -15.24 13.61
C LEU A 108 -4.42 -15.71 13.68
N PRO A 109 -3.65 -15.59 12.58
CA PRO A 109 -4.06 -15.12 11.26
C PRO A 109 -4.91 -16.14 10.50
N LEU A 110 -5.81 -15.65 9.65
CA LEU A 110 -6.50 -16.51 8.69
C LEU A 110 -5.51 -17.15 7.72
N LYS A 111 -5.77 -18.42 7.36
CA LYS A 111 -4.92 -19.19 6.44
C LYS A 111 -5.46 -19.22 5.01
N SER A 112 -6.78 -19.10 4.83
CA SER A 112 -7.47 -19.12 3.54
C SER A 112 -8.80 -18.35 3.60
N HIS A 113 -9.43 -18.17 2.44
CA HIS A 113 -10.75 -17.55 2.29
C HIS A 113 -11.94 -18.49 2.61
N GLY A 114 -11.68 -19.74 3.03
CA GLY A 114 -12.72 -20.77 3.17
C GLY A 114 -13.89 -20.38 4.08
N TYR A 115 -13.63 -19.69 5.20
CA TYR A 115 -14.70 -19.21 6.08
C TYR A 115 -15.56 -18.11 5.44
N LEU A 116 -14.94 -17.23 4.65
CA LEU A 116 -15.68 -16.22 3.89
C LEU A 116 -16.60 -16.90 2.86
N TYR A 117 -16.08 -17.92 2.17
CA TYR A 117 -16.83 -18.68 1.17
C TYR A 117 -17.99 -19.47 1.78
N SER A 118 -17.81 -20.04 2.97
CA SER A 118 -18.92 -20.68 3.70
C SER A 118 -20.02 -19.70 4.09
N VAL A 119 -19.67 -18.47 4.47
CA VAL A 119 -20.65 -17.43 4.79
C VAL A 119 -21.40 -16.98 3.51
N LEU A 120 -20.69 -16.80 2.41
CA LEU A 120 -21.29 -16.48 1.10
C LEU A 120 -22.27 -17.56 0.63
N ALA A 121 -21.86 -18.83 0.70
CA ALA A 121 -22.73 -19.97 0.38
C ALA A 121 -23.97 -20.00 1.28
N GLY A 122 -23.82 -19.74 2.58
CA GLY A 122 -24.93 -19.66 3.53
C GLY A 122 -25.92 -18.52 3.20
N LEU A 123 -25.43 -17.35 2.82
CA LEU A 123 -26.27 -16.22 2.40
C LEU A 123 -27.04 -16.54 1.11
N ALA A 124 -26.38 -17.14 0.13
CA ALA A 124 -26.98 -17.55 -1.14
C ALA A 124 -28.05 -18.63 -0.93
N SER A 125 -27.73 -19.68 -0.18
CA SER A 125 -28.69 -20.74 0.19
C SER A 125 -29.92 -20.18 0.93
N SER A 126 -29.71 -19.26 1.87
CA SER A 126 -30.81 -18.60 2.59
C SER A 126 -31.66 -17.69 1.70
N ALA A 127 -31.09 -17.14 0.63
CA ALA A 127 -31.82 -16.34 -0.34
C ALA A 127 -32.63 -17.22 -1.30
N GLU A 128 -32.06 -18.34 -1.78
CA GLU A 128 -32.76 -19.36 -2.57
C GLU A 128 -33.99 -19.88 -1.80
N GLY A 129 -33.82 -20.26 -0.53
CA GLY A 129 -34.92 -20.74 0.31
C GLY A 129 -36.02 -19.70 0.54
N ARG A 130 -35.66 -18.41 0.70
CA ARG A 130 -36.65 -17.32 0.81
C ARG A 130 -37.40 -17.08 -0.50
N ALA A 131 -36.71 -17.16 -1.64
CA ALA A 131 -37.34 -17.01 -2.95
C ALA A 131 -38.31 -18.17 -3.22
N GLU A 132 -37.91 -19.41 -2.90
CA GLU A 132 -38.77 -20.60 -3.01
C GLU A 132 -40.01 -20.50 -2.12
N GLN A 133 -39.86 -20.10 -0.85
CA GLN A 133 -40.99 -19.84 0.06
C GLN A 133 -41.93 -18.76 -0.47
N GLN A 134 -41.41 -17.68 -1.06
CA GLN A 134 -42.25 -16.63 -1.66
C GLN A 134 -42.98 -17.12 -2.91
N HIS A 135 -42.32 -17.92 -3.75
CA HIS A 135 -42.95 -18.57 -4.90
C HIS A 135 -44.04 -19.55 -4.48
N GLU A 136 -43.82 -20.32 -3.42
CA GLU A 136 -44.80 -21.26 -2.86
C GLU A 136 -45.96 -20.54 -2.16
N GLN A 137 -45.71 -19.47 -1.40
CA GLN A 137 -46.76 -18.61 -0.83
C GLN A 137 -47.60 -17.93 -1.92
N ARG A 138 -47.00 -17.53 -3.05
CA ARG A 138 -47.75 -17.03 -4.22
C ARG A 138 -48.62 -18.10 -4.86
N ARG A 139 -48.17 -19.37 -4.89
CA ARG A 139 -48.99 -20.51 -5.34
C ARG A 139 -50.14 -20.79 -4.38
N GLN A 140 -49.90 -20.74 -3.07
CA GLN A 140 -50.92 -20.97 -2.04
C GLN A 140 -51.94 -19.82 -1.92
N ARG A 141 -51.56 -18.58 -2.26
CA ARG A 141 -52.47 -17.42 -2.26
C ARG A 141 -53.48 -17.38 -3.41
N GLY A 142 -53.36 -18.23 -4.42
CA GLY A 142 -54.40 -18.41 -5.43
C GLY A 142 -54.78 -17.14 -6.20
N ASP A 143 -53.83 -16.47 -6.85
CA ASP A 143 -54.18 -15.52 -7.91
C ASP A 143 -54.50 -16.30 -9.18
N GLY A 144 -55.78 -16.63 -9.30
CA GLY A 144 -56.37 -17.33 -10.43
C GLY A 144 -56.14 -16.59 -11.75
N TRP A 145 -55.98 -17.40 -12.79
CA TRP A 145 -56.20 -17.04 -14.19
C TRP A 145 -57.39 -16.07 -14.34
N ARG A 146 -57.11 -14.81 -14.70
CA ARG A 146 -58.11 -13.95 -15.35
C ARG A 146 -57.93 -14.07 -16.85
N TYR A 147 -58.87 -14.78 -17.47
CA TYR A 147 -59.06 -14.85 -18.91
C TYR A 147 -59.24 -13.44 -19.50
N GLY A 148 -58.49 -13.13 -20.56
CA GLY A 148 -58.58 -11.85 -21.28
C GLY A 148 -57.82 -11.87 -22.62
N GLY A 149 -58.32 -12.67 -23.56
CA GLY A 149 -58.27 -12.42 -25.01
C GLY A 149 -56.91 -12.38 -25.74
N GLY A 150 -56.63 -13.41 -26.55
CA GLY A 150 -55.62 -13.34 -27.62
C GLY A 150 -55.10 -14.70 -28.07
N LEU A 151 -55.85 -15.38 -28.95
CA LEU A 151 -55.44 -16.61 -29.63
C LEU A 151 -54.31 -16.35 -30.63
N THR A 152 -53.27 -17.19 -30.63
CA THR A 152 -52.75 -17.86 -31.84
C THR A 152 -52.02 -19.16 -31.45
N PRO A 153 -52.35 -20.33 -32.05
CA PRO A 153 -51.69 -21.60 -31.76
C PRO A 153 -50.75 -22.05 -32.90
N VAL A 154 -49.60 -22.64 -32.57
CA VAL A 154 -48.81 -23.60 -33.40
C VAL A 154 -47.96 -24.41 -32.40
N THR A 155 -48.39 -25.61 -31.95
CA THR A 155 -47.97 -26.96 -32.42
C THR A 155 -46.45 -27.06 -32.67
N SER A 156 -45.65 -28.04 -32.21
CA SER A 156 -45.90 -29.40 -31.76
C SER A 156 -44.53 -30.05 -31.49
N ALA A 157 -44.50 -30.93 -30.49
CA ALA A 157 -43.77 -32.19 -30.46
C ALA A 157 -42.23 -32.21 -30.28
N LEU A 158 -41.82 -32.73 -29.11
CA LEU A 158 -40.66 -33.62 -28.97
C LEU A 158 -40.99 -34.99 -29.61
N PRO A 159 -39.98 -35.79 -30.02
CA PRO A 159 -39.60 -36.87 -29.12
C PRO A 159 -38.10 -37.16 -29.01
N ARG A 160 -37.78 -37.88 -27.94
CA ARG A 160 -36.52 -38.55 -27.58
C ARG A 160 -36.02 -39.48 -28.69
N ASP A 161 -34.70 -39.68 -28.76
CA ASP A 161 -34.08 -41.00 -28.72
C ASP A 161 -32.56 -40.90 -28.47
N SER A 162 -32.07 -41.73 -27.54
CA SER A 162 -30.69 -42.23 -27.42
C SER A 162 -30.78 -43.75 -27.67
N PRO A 163 -29.77 -44.47 -28.20
CA PRO A 163 -28.56 -44.81 -27.43
C PRO A 163 -27.28 -45.15 -28.27
N GLY A 164 -26.15 -45.41 -27.57
CA GLY A 164 -24.99 -46.15 -28.10
C GLY A 164 -23.64 -45.46 -27.86
N THR A 165 -22.94 -45.74 -26.74
CA THR A 165 -21.79 -46.68 -26.64
C THR A 165 -20.51 -46.21 -27.34
N ASP A 166 -19.52 -45.72 -26.58
CA ASP A 166 -18.28 -46.46 -26.33
C ASP A 166 -17.22 -45.65 -25.56
N LYS A 167 -16.63 -46.34 -24.57
CA LYS A 167 -15.33 -46.10 -23.90
C LYS A 167 -14.41 -47.24 -24.43
N PRO A 168 -13.07 -47.34 -24.19
CA PRO A 168 -12.10 -46.54 -23.40
C PRO A 168 -10.74 -46.41 -24.22
N PRO A 169 -9.47 -46.30 -23.69
CA PRO A 169 -8.97 -46.26 -22.31
C PRO A 169 -7.84 -45.23 -21.96
N ARG A 170 -7.53 -45.18 -20.65
CA ARG A 170 -6.32 -44.64 -19.97
C ARG A 170 -5.13 -45.62 -20.18
N ALA A 171 -3.84 -45.29 -20.04
CA ALA A 171 -2.99 -44.73 -18.95
C ALA A 171 -1.50 -44.77 -19.44
N PRO A 172 -0.38 -44.57 -18.67
CA PRO A 172 -0.21 -44.25 -17.24
C PRO A 172 0.91 -43.21 -16.89
N HIS A 173 1.14 -43.04 -15.57
CA HIS A 173 2.05 -42.16 -14.83
C HIS A 173 3.56 -42.47 -14.88
N ALA A 174 4.41 -41.45 -14.58
CA ALA A 174 5.60 -41.58 -13.71
C ALA A 174 6.12 -40.21 -13.19
N LYS A 175 6.64 -40.19 -11.94
CA LYS A 175 7.41 -39.14 -11.19
C LYS A 175 8.66 -39.86 -10.61
N PRO A 176 9.56 -39.25 -9.79
CA PRO A 176 10.24 -37.93 -9.76
C PRO A 176 11.78 -38.07 -9.56
N HIS A 177 12.55 -36.96 -9.48
CA HIS A 177 13.88 -36.96 -8.84
C HIS A 177 14.24 -35.62 -8.16
N GLN A 178 14.85 -35.72 -6.97
CA GLN A 178 15.47 -34.66 -6.16
C GLN A 178 17.01 -34.76 -6.20
N GLY A 179 17.71 -33.64 -6.01
CA GLY A 179 19.13 -33.59 -5.62
C GLY A 179 19.68 -32.16 -5.48
N PRO A 180 20.57 -31.84 -4.51
CA PRO A 180 20.73 -30.51 -3.91
C PRO A 180 22.05 -29.79 -4.29
N THR A 181 22.21 -28.48 -3.99
CA THR A 181 23.55 -27.88 -3.66
C THR A 181 23.48 -26.42 -3.13
N GLU A 182 23.73 -26.31 -1.82
CA GLU A 182 24.62 -25.41 -1.07
C GLU A 182 25.04 -24.00 -1.59
N LYS A 183 24.80 -22.99 -0.74
CA LYS A 183 25.19 -21.58 -0.90
C LYS A 183 26.48 -21.27 -0.11
N ARG A 184 27.57 -20.90 -0.77
CA ARG A 184 28.75 -20.27 -0.12
C ARG A 184 28.73 -18.74 -0.28
N LYS A 185 28.79 -18.03 0.84
CA LYS A 185 29.05 -16.58 0.97
C LYS A 185 30.48 -16.25 0.52
N ILE A 186 30.67 -15.14 -0.18
CA ILE A 186 31.99 -14.52 -0.42
C ILE A 186 31.95 -13.07 0.04
N ARG A 187 33.05 -12.67 0.68
CA ARG A 187 33.36 -11.36 1.28
C ARG A 187 34.14 -10.53 0.25
N MET A 188 33.81 -9.24 0.16
CA MET A 188 34.48 -8.12 -0.56
C MET A 188 35.97 -7.98 -0.18
N THR A 189 36.91 -7.31 -0.86
CA THR A 189 37.14 -6.70 -2.20
C THR A 189 38.60 -6.20 -2.15
N THR A 190 39.40 -6.37 -3.19
CA THR A 190 40.62 -5.56 -3.43
C THR A 190 40.71 -5.21 -4.92
N ASP A 191 41.02 -3.95 -5.21
CA ASP A 191 41.16 -3.40 -6.56
C ASP A 191 42.34 -4.06 -7.29
N HIS A 192 42.04 -4.86 -8.30
CA HIS A 192 43.02 -5.37 -9.26
C HIS A 192 42.57 -5.00 -10.66
N THR A 193 43.44 -4.27 -11.36
CA THR A 193 43.40 -4.03 -12.80
C THR A 193 43.20 -5.37 -13.51
N ILE A 194 42.11 -5.46 -14.27
CA ILE A 194 41.70 -6.68 -14.97
C ILE A 194 42.67 -6.90 -16.15
N PRO A 195 43.40 -8.03 -16.21
CA PRO A 195 44.28 -8.36 -17.34
C PRO A 195 43.50 -8.53 -18.65
N GLU A 196 44.13 -8.20 -19.77
CA GLU A 196 43.55 -8.34 -21.11
C GLU A 196 43.12 -9.79 -21.37
N GLY A 197 41.88 -10.01 -21.84
CA GLY A 197 41.30 -11.35 -22.04
C GLY A 197 40.59 -11.97 -20.83
N TYR A 198 40.52 -11.27 -19.69
CA TYR A 198 39.80 -11.73 -18.49
C TYR A 198 38.62 -10.80 -18.17
N LYS A 199 37.54 -11.35 -17.60
CA LYS A 199 36.42 -10.59 -17.01
C LYS A 199 36.25 -10.96 -15.54
N ARG A 200 35.93 -9.97 -14.70
CA ARG A 200 35.69 -10.15 -13.26
C ARG A 200 34.23 -10.56 -13.00
N ASP A 201 34.03 -11.63 -12.24
CA ASP A 201 32.70 -12.09 -11.82
C ASP A 201 32.17 -11.34 -10.57
N ALA A 202 30.94 -11.63 -10.16
CA ALA A 202 30.30 -11.02 -8.99
C ALA A 202 30.99 -11.34 -7.64
N ARG A 203 31.84 -12.37 -7.61
CA ARG A 203 32.62 -12.80 -6.44
C ARG A 203 34.03 -12.20 -6.44
N GLY A 204 34.37 -11.40 -7.46
CA GLY A 204 35.68 -10.79 -7.63
C GLY A 204 36.71 -11.68 -8.30
N SER A 205 36.34 -12.87 -8.79
CA SER A 205 37.25 -13.80 -9.49
C SER A 205 37.41 -13.40 -10.95
N LEU A 206 38.62 -13.54 -11.49
CA LEU A 206 38.93 -13.29 -12.90
C LEU A 206 38.71 -14.56 -13.72
N ILE A 207 37.83 -14.50 -14.71
CA ILE A 207 37.48 -15.61 -15.59
C ILE A 207 37.93 -15.26 -17.02
N PRO A 208 38.69 -16.14 -17.70
CA PRO A 208 39.01 -15.96 -19.12
C PRO A 208 37.74 -15.84 -19.96
N VAL A 209 37.69 -14.91 -20.91
CA VAL A 209 36.49 -14.66 -21.74
C VAL A 209 36.04 -15.91 -22.48
N ASP A 210 36.96 -16.75 -22.96
CA ASP A 210 36.66 -17.99 -23.68
C ASP A 210 35.90 -19.04 -22.85
N ARG A 211 35.96 -18.94 -21.51
CA ARG A 211 35.24 -19.84 -20.59
C ARG A 211 33.85 -19.31 -20.20
N ILE A 212 33.49 -18.10 -20.63
CA ILE A 212 32.18 -17.51 -20.37
C ILE A 212 31.24 -17.90 -21.51
N LYS A 213 30.03 -18.34 -21.17
CA LYS A 213 29.05 -18.70 -22.20
C LYS A 213 28.72 -17.45 -23.04
N PRO A 214 28.58 -17.56 -24.37
CA PRO A 214 28.25 -16.42 -25.23
C PRO A 214 26.99 -15.65 -24.79
N ILE A 215 25.98 -16.37 -24.28
CA ILE A 215 24.74 -15.75 -23.76
C ILE A 215 24.97 -14.88 -22.52
N ASP A 216 25.93 -15.23 -21.66
CA ASP A 216 26.24 -14.47 -20.46
C ASP A 216 27.07 -13.22 -20.81
N LEU A 217 27.92 -13.30 -21.85
CA LEU A 217 28.61 -12.13 -22.42
C LEU A 217 27.64 -11.14 -23.06
N ALA A 218 26.73 -11.63 -23.90
CA ALA A 218 25.68 -10.80 -24.51
C ALA A 218 24.78 -10.15 -23.46
N ARG A 219 24.48 -10.84 -22.36
CA ARG A 219 23.74 -10.26 -21.23
C ARG A 219 24.52 -9.17 -20.51
N ASP A 220 25.81 -9.41 -20.21
CA ASP A 220 26.68 -8.40 -19.60
C ASP A 220 26.79 -7.13 -20.47
N GLU A 221 26.91 -7.30 -21.79
CA GLU A 221 26.92 -6.20 -22.75
C GLU A 221 25.61 -5.40 -22.73
N LEU A 222 24.46 -6.07 -22.86
CA LEU A 222 23.15 -5.43 -22.82
C LEU A 222 22.94 -4.66 -21.50
N VAL A 223 23.28 -5.26 -20.36
CA VAL A 223 23.15 -4.61 -19.05
C VAL A 223 24.05 -3.37 -18.97
N ARG A 224 25.30 -3.45 -19.45
CA ARG A 224 26.23 -2.32 -19.45
C ARG A 224 25.73 -1.18 -20.34
N GLU A 225 25.17 -1.50 -21.50
CA GLU A 225 24.62 -0.53 -22.42
C GLU A 225 23.41 0.21 -21.80
N ILE A 226 22.48 -0.54 -21.18
CA ILE A 226 21.34 0.05 -20.46
C ILE A 226 21.83 0.94 -19.30
N VAL A 227 22.81 0.47 -18.52
CA VAL A 227 23.38 1.25 -17.41
C VAL A 227 24.07 2.51 -17.92
N ALA A 228 24.79 2.46 -19.04
CA ALA A 228 25.42 3.63 -19.64
C ALA A 228 24.37 4.68 -20.04
N ARG A 229 23.29 4.25 -20.71
CA ARG A 229 22.15 5.14 -21.05
C ARG A 229 21.49 5.72 -19.81
N ALA A 230 21.25 4.90 -18.79
CA ALA A 230 20.64 5.34 -17.54
C ALA A 230 21.50 6.38 -16.80
N LYS A 231 22.84 6.21 -16.79
CA LYS A 231 23.77 7.21 -16.24
C LYS A 231 23.70 8.54 -16.98
N GLY A 232 23.65 8.52 -18.31
CA GLY A 232 23.51 9.75 -19.09
C GLY A 232 22.23 10.52 -18.76
N VAL A 233 21.09 9.83 -18.64
CA VAL A 233 19.83 10.48 -18.21
C VAL A 233 19.92 11.00 -16.78
N ASN A 234 20.56 10.25 -15.87
CA ASN A 234 20.75 10.68 -14.49
C ASN A 234 21.60 11.96 -14.38
N GLU A 235 22.68 12.06 -15.16
CA GLU A 235 23.52 13.26 -15.25
C GLU A 235 22.72 14.45 -15.79
N CYS A 236 21.93 14.25 -16.84
CA CYS A 236 21.04 15.29 -17.38
C CYS A 236 20.04 15.79 -16.33
N LEU A 237 19.44 14.88 -15.55
CA LEU A 237 18.51 15.23 -14.47
C LEU A 237 19.21 15.97 -13.32
N ALA A 238 20.43 15.57 -12.98
CA ALA A 238 21.23 16.22 -11.95
C ALA A 238 21.60 17.67 -12.36
N GLU A 239 22.03 17.86 -13.61
CA GLU A 239 22.34 19.16 -14.17
C GLU A 239 21.09 20.05 -14.26
N PHE A 240 19.98 19.52 -14.79
CA PHE A 240 18.70 20.23 -14.82
C PHE A 240 18.28 20.70 -13.43
N LYS A 241 18.38 19.82 -12.43
CA LYS A 241 18.09 20.16 -11.04
C LYS A 241 18.96 21.31 -10.55
N ALA A 242 20.29 21.20 -10.70
CA ALA A 242 21.22 22.21 -10.22
C ALA A 242 20.95 23.59 -10.84
N ARG A 243 20.87 23.67 -12.17
CA ARG A 243 20.60 24.91 -12.90
C ARG A 243 19.25 25.52 -12.52
N SER A 244 18.20 24.70 -12.45
CA SER A 244 16.87 25.20 -12.08
C SER A 244 16.83 25.77 -10.66
N PHE A 245 17.59 25.22 -9.71
CA PHE A 245 17.68 25.78 -8.36
C PHE A 245 18.41 27.12 -8.32
N GLU A 246 19.49 27.25 -9.08
CA GLU A 246 20.27 28.47 -9.22
C GLU A 246 19.43 29.58 -9.86
N ASP A 247 18.77 29.29 -10.99
CA ASP A 247 17.92 30.23 -11.71
C ASP A 247 16.75 30.74 -10.85
N ILE A 248 16.06 29.83 -10.14
CA ILE A 248 14.97 30.21 -9.23
C ILE A 248 15.52 31.06 -8.07
N GLY A 249 16.70 30.73 -7.55
CA GLY A 249 17.37 31.51 -6.51
C GLY A 249 17.62 32.94 -6.96
N ALA A 250 18.31 33.09 -8.09
CA ALA A 250 18.63 34.38 -8.69
C ALA A 250 17.38 35.21 -8.99
N PHE A 251 16.31 34.60 -9.51
CA PHE A 251 15.05 35.30 -9.79
C PHE A 251 14.36 35.83 -8.52
N VAL A 252 14.39 35.03 -7.44
CA VAL A 252 13.79 35.41 -6.15
C VAL A 252 14.58 36.56 -5.51
N GLU A 253 15.91 36.51 -5.57
CA GLU A 253 16.79 37.58 -5.09
C GLU A 253 16.54 38.89 -5.85
N LEU A 254 16.56 38.84 -7.19
CA LEU A 254 16.23 39.99 -8.05
C LEU A 254 14.85 40.59 -7.73
N SER A 255 13.86 39.73 -7.47
CA SER A 255 12.51 40.17 -7.09
C SER A 255 12.49 40.84 -5.72
N ALA A 256 13.29 40.36 -4.76
CA ALA A 256 13.37 40.91 -3.41
C ALA A 256 14.03 42.29 -3.39
N GLU A 257 15.12 42.44 -4.15
CA GLU A 257 15.85 43.70 -4.31
C GLU A 257 14.93 44.80 -4.84
N ARG A 258 14.08 44.50 -5.83
CA ARG A 258 13.12 45.46 -6.40
C ARG A 258 12.21 46.09 -5.34
N TYR A 259 11.87 45.34 -4.28
CA TYR A 259 10.97 45.81 -3.22
C TYR A 259 11.72 46.16 -1.91
N GLY A 260 13.06 46.19 -1.93
CA GLY A 260 13.87 46.47 -0.74
C GLY A 260 13.72 45.42 0.38
N ALA A 261 13.20 44.23 0.06
CA ALA A 261 12.96 43.18 1.02
C ALA A 261 14.23 42.33 1.21
N ARG A 262 14.71 42.20 2.45
CA ARG A 262 15.73 41.20 2.79
C ARG A 262 15.04 39.85 3.01
N LEU A 263 14.97 39.03 1.97
CA LEU A 263 14.51 37.65 2.14
C LEU A 263 15.52 36.90 3.02
N GLY A 264 15.14 36.62 4.26
CA GLY A 264 15.94 35.88 5.22
C GLY A 264 16.14 34.44 4.76
N GLY A 265 17.28 34.17 4.12
CA GLY A 265 17.79 32.84 3.80
C GLY A 265 17.24 32.22 2.50
N THR A 266 18.03 31.34 1.89
CA THR A 266 17.72 30.57 0.66
C THR A 266 16.55 29.58 0.83
N LYS A 267 15.94 29.55 2.03
CA LYS A 267 15.04 28.49 2.47
C LYS A 267 13.59 28.99 2.49
N GLY A 268 12.93 28.90 1.34
CA GLY A 268 11.52 29.25 1.20
C GLY A 268 10.86 28.51 0.05
N ASN A 269 9.60 28.12 0.26
CA ASN A 269 8.77 27.57 -0.81
C ASN A 269 8.39 28.70 -1.76
N VAL A 270 8.56 28.46 -3.07
CA VAL A 270 8.30 29.47 -4.11
C VAL A 270 7.46 28.84 -5.20
N ASN A 271 6.44 29.57 -5.66
CA ASN A 271 5.64 29.21 -6.82
C ASN A 271 5.87 30.26 -7.90
N LEU A 272 6.40 29.84 -9.03
CA LEU A 272 6.55 30.66 -10.24
C LEU A 272 5.54 30.17 -11.26
N VAL A 273 4.81 31.09 -11.88
CA VAL A 273 3.84 30.80 -12.94
C VAL A 273 4.26 31.58 -14.17
N SER A 274 4.18 30.97 -15.35
CA SER A 274 4.45 31.68 -16.60
C SER A 274 3.42 32.80 -16.81
N PHE A 275 3.78 33.82 -17.60
CA PHE A 275 2.93 34.98 -17.82
C PHE A 275 1.55 34.62 -18.41
N ASP A 276 1.51 33.63 -19.30
CA ASP A 276 0.29 33.08 -19.89
C ASP A 276 -0.47 32.11 -18.97
N GLY A 277 0.08 31.79 -17.80
CA GLY A 277 -0.50 30.84 -16.85
C GLY A 277 -0.41 29.37 -17.28
N ARG A 278 0.25 29.04 -18.40
CA ARG A 278 0.30 27.68 -18.91
C ARG A 278 1.21 26.77 -18.10
N TYR A 279 2.30 27.30 -17.57
CA TYR A 279 3.32 26.53 -16.86
C TYR A 279 3.48 27.02 -15.43
N LYS A 280 3.76 26.08 -14.53
CA LYS A 280 3.99 26.38 -13.11
C LYS A 280 5.18 25.58 -12.60
N VAL A 281 6.10 26.27 -11.93
CA VAL A 281 7.27 25.69 -11.27
C VAL A 281 7.15 25.95 -9.77
N GLN A 282 7.29 24.90 -8.96
CA GLN A 282 7.25 24.99 -7.50
C GLN A 282 8.57 24.50 -6.91
N ARG A 283 9.23 25.36 -6.15
CA ARG A 283 10.35 24.98 -5.27
C ARG A 283 9.79 24.71 -3.88
N ALA A 284 9.99 23.50 -3.36
CA ALA A 284 9.53 23.11 -2.02
C ALA A 284 10.68 22.58 -1.18
N ASN A 285 10.80 23.07 0.06
CA ASN A 285 11.77 22.61 1.03
C ASN A 285 11.08 21.76 2.09
N GLN A 286 11.60 20.56 2.32
CA GLN A 286 11.11 19.65 3.34
C GLN A 286 12.18 19.41 4.39
N ASP A 287 11.88 19.82 5.61
CA ASP A 287 12.74 19.63 6.76
C ASP A 287 12.48 18.27 7.42
N THR A 288 13.56 17.55 7.70
CA THR A 288 13.55 16.40 8.58
C THR A 288 14.01 16.86 9.95
N LEU A 289 13.10 16.84 10.91
CA LEU A 289 13.37 17.19 12.31
C LEU A 289 13.94 15.96 13.03
N THR A 290 14.96 16.20 13.85
CA THR A 290 15.49 15.26 14.83
C THR A 290 15.41 15.85 16.22
N PHE A 291 15.47 14.97 17.20
CA PHE A 291 15.49 15.34 18.59
C PHE A 291 16.83 14.92 19.19
N ASP A 292 17.39 15.78 20.02
CA ASP A 292 18.60 15.48 20.79
C ASP A 292 18.23 14.85 22.16
N GLU A 293 19.20 14.76 23.08
CA GLU A 293 19.03 14.23 24.43
C GLU A 293 17.90 14.92 25.25
N GLY A 294 17.51 16.14 24.89
CA GLY A 294 16.43 16.88 25.56
C GLY A 294 15.08 16.17 25.50
N LEU A 295 14.84 15.32 24.49
CA LEU A 295 13.62 14.53 24.39
C LEU A 295 13.53 13.46 25.50
N GLN A 296 14.67 12.91 25.93
CA GLN A 296 14.71 11.96 27.05
C GLN A 296 14.47 12.67 28.38
N ALA A 297 15.04 13.87 28.55
CA ALA A 297 14.80 14.70 29.73
C ALA A 297 13.31 15.11 29.84
N ALA A 298 12.72 15.55 28.73
CA ALA A 298 11.29 15.88 28.67
C ALA A 298 10.40 14.67 29.01
N LYS A 299 10.73 13.48 28.50
CA LYS A 299 10.02 12.25 28.84
C LYS A 299 10.08 11.96 30.34
N ALA A 300 11.26 12.04 30.95
CA ALA A 300 11.41 11.76 32.38
C ALA A 300 10.55 12.69 33.24
N LEU A 301 10.52 13.98 32.92
CA LEU A 301 9.68 14.96 33.61
C LEU A 301 8.17 14.70 33.41
N ILE A 302 7.76 14.31 32.19
CA ILE A 302 6.36 13.95 31.91
C ILE A 302 5.95 12.70 32.69
N ASP A 303 6.79 11.68 32.72
CA ASP A 303 6.51 10.44 33.46
C ASP A 303 6.35 10.72 34.96
N GLU A 304 7.18 11.60 35.52
CA GLU A 304 7.09 12.03 36.92
C GLU A 304 5.76 12.76 37.19
N CYS A 305 5.36 13.71 36.33
CA CYS A 305 4.08 14.42 36.45
C CYS A 305 2.89 13.45 36.42
N VAL A 306 2.91 12.53 35.46
CA VAL A 306 1.85 11.54 35.29
C VAL A 306 1.79 10.58 36.48
N HIS A 307 2.94 10.22 37.05
CA HIS A 307 3.00 9.39 38.24
C HIS A 307 2.35 10.08 39.45
N GLU A 308 2.70 11.35 39.68
CA GLU A 308 2.14 12.16 40.77
C GLU A 308 0.63 12.36 40.59
N TRP A 309 0.14 12.71 39.39
CA TRP A 309 -1.29 12.90 39.16
C TRP A 309 -2.11 11.60 39.24
N THR A 310 -1.46 10.45 39.08
CA THR A 310 -2.10 9.14 39.21
C THR A 310 -1.89 8.52 40.58
N GLU A 311 -1.29 9.23 41.54
CA GLU A 311 -1.17 8.77 42.91
C GLU A 311 -2.57 8.59 43.53
N GLY A 312 -2.84 7.41 44.11
CA GLY A 312 -4.19 7.05 44.57
C GLY A 312 -5.22 6.66 43.50
N ALA A 313 -4.89 6.76 42.20
CA ALA A 313 -5.77 6.25 41.13
C ALA A 313 -5.86 4.71 41.13
N ARG A 314 -7.00 4.18 40.68
CA ARG A 314 -7.19 2.73 40.49
C ARG A 314 -6.11 2.16 39.55
N SER A 315 -5.64 0.95 39.83
CA SER A 315 -4.56 0.30 39.07
C SER A 315 -4.86 0.21 37.58
N GLU A 316 -6.13 0.05 37.19
CA GLU A 316 -6.58 0.03 35.80
C GLU A 316 -6.42 1.38 35.12
N LEU A 317 -6.70 2.49 35.81
CA LEU A 317 -6.52 3.85 35.28
C LEU A 317 -5.04 4.20 35.16
N ARG A 318 -4.23 3.84 36.16
CA ARG A 318 -2.78 4.02 36.11
C ARG A 318 -2.16 3.23 34.96
N ALA A 319 -2.62 2.00 34.73
CA ALA A 319 -2.16 1.17 33.62
C ALA A 319 -2.53 1.77 32.24
N LEU A 320 -3.75 2.26 32.08
CA LEU A 320 -4.20 2.91 30.83
C LEU A 320 -3.42 4.18 30.53
N ILE A 321 -3.14 4.99 31.56
CA ILE A 321 -2.39 6.24 31.42
C ILE A 321 -0.93 5.92 31.07
N ASN A 322 -0.27 5.02 31.82
CA ASN A 322 1.10 4.62 31.52
C ASN A 322 1.26 3.98 30.13
N ASP A 323 0.28 3.18 29.67
CA ASP A 323 0.29 2.63 28.32
C ASP A 323 0.12 3.71 27.24
N ALA A 324 -0.64 4.76 27.52
CA ALA A 324 -0.80 5.90 26.62
C ALA A 324 0.50 6.73 26.46
N PHE A 325 1.37 6.71 27.48
CA PHE A 325 2.66 7.42 27.49
C PHE A 325 3.88 6.52 27.18
N ASN A 326 3.69 5.21 27.04
CA ASN A 326 4.79 4.30 26.74
C ASN A 326 5.38 4.50 25.33
N VAL A 327 6.71 4.36 25.28
CA VAL A 327 7.51 4.35 24.06
C VAL A 327 7.31 3.04 23.30
N ASP A 328 7.66 3.02 22.01
CA ASP A 328 7.50 1.80 21.22
C ASP A 328 8.38 0.64 21.75
N LYS A 329 8.13 -0.59 21.29
CA LYS A 329 8.84 -1.79 21.75
C LYS A 329 10.36 -1.77 21.52
N ALA A 330 10.87 -0.79 20.77
CA ALA A 330 12.30 -0.59 20.53
C ALA A 330 12.91 0.48 21.46
N GLY A 331 12.13 1.03 22.40
CA GLY A 331 12.57 2.12 23.28
C GLY A 331 12.58 3.48 22.60
N ASN A 332 12.06 3.59 21.36
CA ASN A 332 12.05 4.86 20.65
C ASN A 332 10.82 5.67 21.02
N ILE A 333 11.09 6.93 21.30
CA ILE A 333 10.08 7.91 21.66
C ILE A 333 9.21 8.22 20.44
N SER A 334 7.89 8.08 20.58
CA SER A 334 6.95 8.46 19.53
C SER A 334 6.87 9.99 19.44
N THR A 335 7.77 10.57 18.65
CA THR A 335 7.92 12.02 18.44
C THR A 335 6.59 12.71 18.11
N GLY A 336 5.75 12.07 17.30
CA GLY A 336 4.43 12.60 16.94
C GLY A 336 3.44 12.64 18.12
N ARG A 337 3.52 11.71 19.07
CA ARG A 337 2.68 11.72 20.28
C ARG A 337 3.17 12.75 21.28
N ILE A 338 4.48 12.83 21.50
CA ILE A 338 5.03 13.80 22.46
C ILE A 338 4.85 15.23 21.96
N LEU A 339 5.06 15.51 20.66
CA LEU A 339 4.68 16.81 20.07
C LEU A 339 3.18 17.12 20.18
N GLY A 340 2.33 16.09 20.27
CA GLY A 340 0.90 16.23 20.47
C GLY A 340 0.53 16.74 21.87
N LEU A 341 1.35 16.44 22.88
CA LEU A 341 1.13 16.85 24.27
C LEU A 341 1.20 18.36 24.46
N ARG A 342 1.94 19.06 23.60
CA ARG A 342 2.02 20.54 23.60
C ARG A 342 0.67 21.22 23.33
N ARG A 343 -0.33 20.47 22.86
CA ARG A 343 -1.68 21.02 22.63
C ARG A 343 -2.53 21.06 23.89
N LEU A 344 -2.10 20.36 24.94
CA LEU A 344 -2.81 20.35 26.22
C LEU A 344 -2.40 21.59 27.00
N ASP A 345 -3.39 22.40 27.36
CA ASP A 345 -3.19 23.59 28.18
C ASP A 345 -3.17 23.20 29.65
N ILE A 346 -1.99 22.80 30.13
CA ILE A 346 -1.76 22.36 31.51
C ILE A 346 -0.79 23.33 32.16
N THR A 347 -1.17 23.87 33.32
CA THR A 347 -0.47 24.95 34.02
C THR A 347 0.50 24.46 35.11
N ASP A 348 0.71 23.15 35.21
CA ASP A 348 1.61 22.56 36.20
C ASP A 348 3.08 22.94 35.91
N GLU A 349 3.83 23.31 36.95
CA GLU A 349 5.20 23.81 36.81
C GLU A 349 6.16 22.76 36.22
N LYS A 350 6.04 21.49 36.61
CA LYS A 350 6.87 20.40 36.07
C LYS A 350 6.49 20.09 34.62
N TRP A 351 5.20 20.15 34.30
CA TRP A 351 4.72 19.99 32.92
C TRP A 351 5.27 21.08 32.00
N LEU A 352 5.25 22.34 32.44
CA LEU A 352 5.81 23.46 31.68
C LEU A 352 7.31 23.30 31.43
N ARG A 353 8.08 22.89 32.44
CA ARG A 353 9.51 22.59 32.31
C ARG A 353 9.78 21.44 31.33
N ALA A 354 8.93 20.41 31.33
CA ALA A 354 9.03 19.32 30.37
C ALA A 354 8.76 19.78 28.92
N MET A 355 7.80 20.68 28.73
CA MET A 355 7.49 21.26 27.41
C MET A 355 8.58 22.20 26.92
N GLU A 356 9.25 22.92 27.81
CA GLU A 356 10.42 23.74 27.50
C GLU A 356 11.59 22.87 27.03
N ALA A 357 11.98 21.85 27.82
CA ALA A 357 13.02 20.89 27.44
C ALA A 357 12.71 20.18 26.10
N LEU A 358 11.43 19.91 25.84
CA LEU A 358 11.00 19.34 24.56
C LEU A 358 11.18 20.31 23.39
N ASN A 359 10.82 21.59 23.55
CA ASN A 359 10.97 22.57 22.48
C ASN A 359 12.45 22.80 22.14
N ASP A 360 13.31 22.87 23.16
CA ASP A 360 14.75 23.07 22.99
C ASP A 360 15.42 21.87 22.29
N SER A 361 14.85 20.68 22.43
CA SER A 361 15.38 19.46 21.81
C SER A 361 15.14 19.36 20.29
N ILE A 362 14.28 20.21 19.71
CA ILE A 362 13.91 20.11 18.29
C ILE A 362 15.01 20.73 17.42
N ARG A 363 15.70 19.91 16.64
CA ARG A 363 16.70 20.35 15.65
C ARG A 363 16.32 19.94 14.24
N VAL A 364 16.70 20.77 13.26
CA VAL A 364 16.59 20.40 11.83
C VAL A 364 17.83 19.59 11.45
N GLN A 365 17.66 18.31 11.14
CA GLN A 365 18.77 17.42 10.74
C GLN A 365 19.19 17.64 9.30
N CYS A 366 18.21 17.76 8.40
CA CYS A 366 18.44 18.03 7.00
C CYS A 366 17.21 18.69 6.36
N SER A 367 17.47 19.52 5.35
CA SER A 367 16.44 20.08 4.48
C SER A 367 16.65 19.50 3.09
N LYS A 368 15.63 18.83 2.54
CA LYS A 368 15.63 18.38 1.14
C LYS A 368 14.78 19.32 0.33
N SER A 369 15.37 19.90 -0.71
CA SER A 369 14.68 20.79 -1.64
C SER A 369 14.30 20.04 -2.91
N TYR A 370 13.07 20.25 -3.36
CA TYR A 370 12.51 19.62 -4.55
C TYR A 370 11.95 20.68 -5.50
N ILE A 371 12.01 20.37 -6.80
CA ILE A 371 11.37 21.15 -7.85
C ILE A 371 10.25 20.30 -8.44
N ARG A 372 9.06 20.90 -8.60
CA ARG A 372 7.93 20.30 -9.28
C ARG A 372 7.50 21.20 -10.43
N VAL A 373 7.39 20.62 -11.62
CA VAL A 373 7.00 21.32 -12.84
C VAL A 373 5.62 20.83 -13.27
N TYR A 374 4.78 21.76 -13.72
CA TYR A 374 3.41 21.49 -14.12
C TYR A 374 3.04 22.20 -15.42
N GLU A 375 2.14 21.60 -16.17
CA GLU A 375 1.46 22.19 -17.33
C GLU A 375 -0.05 22.24 -17.09
N ARG A 376 -0.68 23.35 -17.49
CA ARG A 376 -2.13 23.57 -17.41
C ARG A 376 -2.87 22.69 -18.42
N VAL A 377 -3.96 22.07 -17.99
CA VAL A 377 -4.79 21.21 -18.85
C VAL A 377 -5.83 22.06 -19.58
N GLY A 378 -5.54 22.42 -20.83
CA GLY A 378 -6.39 23.31 -21.63
C GLY A 378 -6.61 24.66 -20.94
N ASP A 379 -7.85 25.16 -20.99
CA ASP A 379 -8.24 26.42 -20.33
C ASP A 379 -8.68 26.26 -18.86
N SER A 380 -8.52 25.06 -18.29
CA SER A 380 -8.96 24.76 -16.92
C SER A 380 -7.93 25.21 -15.87
N ASP A 381 -8.35 25.41 -14.62
CA ASP A 381 -7.43 25.70 -13.51
C ASP A 381 -6.65 24.48 -12.99
N GLN A 382 -6.73 23.35 -13.71
CA GLN A 382 -6.02 22.13 -13.35
C GLN A 382 -4.63 22.11 -13.97
N TYR A 383 -3.66 21.75 -13.13
CA TYR A 383 -2.26 21.60 -13.50
C TYR A 383 -1.85 20.13 -13.42
N ARG A 384 -1.39 19.56 -14.52
CA ARG A 384 -0.83 18.21 -14.60
C ARG A 384 0.68 18.27 -14.32
N PRO A 385 1.22 17.41 -13.45
CA PRO A 385 2.66 17.35 -13.23
C PRO A 385 3.38 16.81 -14.47
N ILE A 386 4.50 17.45 -14.83
CA ILE A 386 5.43 16.91 -15.81
C ILE A 386 6.39 16.00 -15.03
N SER A 387 6.24 14.68 -15.20
CA SER A 387 7.09 13.69 -14.52
C SER A 387 8.48 13.69 -15.13
N LEU A 388 9.50 13.73 -14.27
CA LEU A 388 10.90 13.49 -14.63
C LEU A 388 11.37 12.09 -14.16
N ASP A 389 10.46 11.29 -13.61
CA ASP A 389 10.70 9.90 -13.23
C ASP A 389 10.32 8.97 -14.38
N ILE A 390 11.18 7.98 -14.67
CA ILE A 390 11.05 7.05 -15.79
C ILE A 390 9.76 6.22 -15.73
N ALA A 391 9.24 5.96 -14.53
CA ALA A 391 7.98 5.25 -14.35
C ALA A 391 6.73 6.07 -14.73
N GLY A 392 6.88 7.39 -14.89
CA GLY A 392 5.81 8.33 -15.21
C GLY A 392 5.96 9.05 -16.55
N VAL A 393 6.94 8.64 -17.39
CA VAL A 393 7.17 9.16 -18.75
C VAL A 393 6.49 8.27 -19.78
#